data_AF-A0A1G2W8F1-F1
#
_entry.id   AF-A0A1G2W8F1-F1
#
_cell.length_a   1.000
_cell.length_b   1.000
_cell.length_c   1.000
_cell.angle_alpha   90.00
_cell.angle_beta   90.00
_cell.angle_gamma   90.00
#
_symmetry.space_group_name_H-M   'P 1'
#
loop_
_entity.id
_entity.type
_entity.pdbx_description
1 polymer ?
#
loop_
_entity_poly.entity_id
_entity_poly.type
_entity_poly.pdbx_seq_one_letter_code
_entity_poly.pdbx_strand_id
1 'polypeptide(L)'
;MVMTWLKLIGYSLLGEFSAVLALLGPQSASLRLSLFLSAHILACVVLAMLMTAAFPKSYVVKRRTIFGFFFGIGFFIPILGIIGLLMGLFYFRFFLKEGNRTEFSTVSLPPFMTEGSETGPGMGEGGAWSRLKASDVPRQLRLKALLAVSASSGQNASRLLQLATGDSDDEIRLLAFNLYDRREKVISNSISQTLQALREAVNPLKRRDLCRVLAFSYWEVVYNDLARDELAVFFVRQSLEYARQAVELGGGSDPALLVLMGRLYLKQGDVERAGEAIRTALEHGVHRDRVIPYLAELAYRRRDFEELKQYFQSDPLLRHKPGIGPVVQFWMG
;
A
#
# COMPACT_ATOMS: atom_id res chain seq x y z
N MET A 1 48.01 3.44 -4.42
CA MET A 1 47.45 2.07 -4.59
C MET A 1 47.72 1.49 -5.99
N VAL A 2 47.48 2.24 -7.08
CA VAL A 2 47.67 1.77 -8.48
C VAL A 2 49.12 1.33 -8.78
N MET A 3 50.12 2.08 -8.30
CA MET A 3 51.55 1.77 -8.50
C MET A 3 51.98 0.44 -7.88
N THR A 4 51.32 0.00 -6.80
CA THR A 4 51.64 -1.25 -6.10
C THR A 4 51.13 -2.48 -6.86
N TRP A 5 50.02 -2.32 -7.58
CA TRP A 5 49.37 -3.41 -8.31
C TRP A 5 50.09 -3.73 -9.61
N LEU A 6 50.56 -2.70 -10.31
CA LEU A 6 51.36 -2.86 -11.52
C LEU A 6 52.65 -3.66 -11.24
N LYS A 7 53.27 -3.42 -10.08
CA LYS A 7 54.44 -4.17 -9.60
C LYS A 7 54.12 -5.64 -9.33
N LEU A 8 52.99 -5.94 -8.69
CA LEU A 8 52.56 -7.31 -8.41
C LEU A 8 52.21 -8.10 -9.67
N ILE A 9 51.59 -7.44 -10.67
CA ILE A 9 51.39 -8.02 -12.01
C ILE A 9 52.73 -8.33 -12.65
N GLY A 10 53.68 -7.39 -12.60
CA GLY A 10 55.04 -7.58 -13.11
C GLY A 10 55.76 -8.76 -12.44
N TYR A 11 55.70 -8.88 -11.12
CA TYR A 11 56.32 -10.00 -10.39
C TYR A 11 55.69 -11.35 -10.72
N SER A 12 54.37 -11.41 -10.90
CA SER A 12 53.68 -12.64 -11.31
C SER A 12 54.10 -13.07 -12.72
N LEU A 13 54.12 -12.15 -13.68
CA LEU A 13 54.56 -12.44 -15.06
C LEU A 13 56.03 -12.85 -15.14
N LEU A 14 56.90 -12.19 -14.37
CA LEU A 14 58.33 -12.49 -14.34
C LEU A 14 58.60 -13.84 -13.65
N GLY A 15 57.78 -14.21 -12.66
CA GLY A 15 57.78 -15.53 -12.03
C GLY A 15 57.38 -16.65 -13.00
N GLU A 16 56.32 -16.45 -13.79
CA GLU A 16 55.93 -17.40 -14.85
C GLU A 16 56.98 -17.54 -15.94
N PHE A 17 57.53 -16.41 -16.40
CA PHE A 17 58.59 -16.42 -17.40
C PHE A 17 59.82 -17.17 -16.89
N SER A 18 60.18 -16.97 -15.61
CA SER A 18 61.26 -17.71 -14.95
C SER A 18 60.95 -19.20 -14.80
N ALA A 19 59.69 -19.56 -14.53
CA ALA A 19 59.25 -20.96 -14.48
C ALA A 19 59.44 -21.65 -15.83
N VAL A 20 58.97 -21.02 -16.91
CA VAL A 20 59.10 -21.56 -18.28
C VAL A 20 60.57 -21.66 -18.70
N LEU A 21 61.40 -20.64 -18.38
CA LEU A 21 62.83 -20.69 -18.64
C LEU A 21 63.54 -21.81 -17.86
N ALA A 22 63.10 -22.12 -16.64
CA ALA A 22 63.67 -23.21 -15.85
C ALA A 22 63.50 -24.59 -16.52
N LEU A 23 62.46 -24.78 -17.34
CA LEU A 23 62.27 -26.02 -18.12
C LEU A 23 63.30 -26.18 -19.25
N LEU A 24 63.82 -25.06 -19.77
CA LEU A 24 64.78 -25.01 -20.89
C LEU A 24 66.25 -25.07 -20.41
N GLY A 25 66.49 -25.07 -19.10
CA GLY A 25 67.84 -25.09 -18.54
C GLY A 25 68.59 -26.41 -18.76
N PRO A 26 69.94 -26.41 -18.71
CA PRO A 26 70.78 -27.60 -18.94
C PRO A 26 70.79 -28.60 -17.76
N GLN A 27 69.91 -28.42 -16.77
CA GLN A 27 69.92 -29.15 -15.52
C GLN A 27 69.23 -30.53 -15.63
N SER A 28 69.41 -31.38 -14.61
CA SER A 28 68.71 -32.65 -14.50
C SER A 28 67.17 -32.47 -14.51
N ALA A 29 66.43 -33.47 -15.01
CA ALA A 29 64.99 -33.38 -15.18
C ALA A 29 64.22 -33.11 -13.86
N SER A 30 64.68 -33.70 -12.76
CA SER A 30 64.11 -33.49 -11.42
C SER A 30 64.32 -32.05 -10.93
N LEU A 31 65.50 -31.48 -11.17
CA LEU A 31 65.79 -30.09 -10.78
C LEU A 31 65.00 -29.10 -11.63
N ARG A 32 64.85 -29.35 -12.94
CA ARG A 32 64.00 -28.52 -13.83
C ARG A 32 62.55 -28.49 -13.38
N LEU A 33 61.98 -29.66 -13.05
CA LEU A 33 60.61 -29.76 -12.55
C LEU A 33 60.42 -29.02 -11.21
N SER A 34 61.38 -29.15 -10.30
CA SER A 34 61.35 -28.47 -9.00
C SER A 34 61.42 -26.93 -9.15
N LEU A 35 62.29 -26.44 -10.02
CA LEU A 35 62.42 -25.01 -10.30
C LEU A 35 61.17 -24.45 -11.00
N PHE A 36 60.61 -25.18 -11.97
CA PHE A 36 59.35 -24.82 -12.61
C PHE A 36 58.22 -24.72 -11.59
N LEU A 37 58.04 -25.77 -10.77
CA LEU A 37 56.93 -25.86 -9.84
C LEU A 37 57.02 -24.78 -8.75
N SER A 38 58.22 -24.52 -8.22
CA SER A 38 58.43 -23.48 -7.20
C SER A 38 58.17 -22.08 -7.74
N ALA A 39 58.66 -21.76 -8.94
CA ALA A 39 58.43 -20.46 -9.58
C ALA A 39 56.96 -20.27 -9.97
N HIS A 40 56.30 -21.31 -10.50
CA HIS A 40 54.89 -21.29 -10.86
C HIS A 40 53.96 -21.15 -9.64
N ILE A 41 54.23 -21.87 -8.55
CA ILE A 41 53.49 -21.71 -7.29
C ILE A 41 53.62 -20.27 -6.78
N LEU A 42 54.83 -19.70 -6.79
CA LEU A 42 55.06 -18.33 -6.33
C LEU A 42 54.28 -17.32 -7.18
N ALA A 43 54.31 -17.47 -8.50
CA ALA A 43 53.57 -16.61 -9.42
C ALA A 43 52.05 -16.70 -9.23
N CYS A 44 51.53 -17.92 -9.01
CA CYS A 44 50.11 -18.16 -8.72
C CYS A 44 49.68 -17.56 -7.39
N VAL A 45 50.50 -17.67 -6.34
CA VAL A 45 50.23 -17.07 -5.02
C VAL A 45 50.16 -15.56 -5.13
N VAL A 46 51.12 -14.92 -5.80
CA VAL A 46 51.16 -13.46 -5.98
C VAL A 46 49.93 -12.98 -6.75
N LEU A 47 49.55 -13.68 -7.83
CA LEU A 47 48.37 -13.33 -8.62
C LEU A 47 47.07 -13.51 -7.83
N ALA A 48 46.93 -14.61 -7.07
CA ALA A 48 45.75 -14.87 -6.26
C ALA A 48 45.59 -13.84 -5.13
N MET A 49 46.69 -13.39 -4.51
CA MET A 49 46.66 -12.29 -3.54
C MET A 49 46.18 -10.99 -4.19
N LEU A 50 46.67 -10.67 -5.39
CA LEU A 50 46.26 -9.49 -6.15
C LEU A 50 44.76 -9.55 -6.49
N MET A 51 44.27 -10.67 -7.02
CA MET A 51 42.85 -10.85 -7.35
C MET A 51 41.96 -10.75 -6.10
N THR A 52 42.38 -11.34 -4.98
CA THR A 52 41.64 -11.29 -3.71
C THR A 52 41.61 -9.88 -3.10
N ALA A 53 42.69 -9.11 -3.28
CA ALA A 53 42.72 -7.70 -2.90
C ALA A 53 41.84 -6.84 -3.81
N ALA A 54 41.73 -7.22 -5.09
CA ALA A 54 40.90 -6.54 -6.08
C ALA A 54 39.41 -6.85 -5.99
N PHE A 55 39.06 -7.97 -5.38
CA PHE A 55 37.68 -8.39 -5.26
C PHE A 55 36.87 -7.42 -4.37
N PRO A 56 35.68 -6.96 -4.81
CA PRO A 56 34.88 -5.99 -4.07
C PRO A 56 34.48 -6.51 -2.68
N LYS A 57 34.58 -5.65 -1.66
CA LYS A 57 34.21 -6.00 -0.27
C LYS A 57 32.69 -6.11 -0.05
N SER A 58 31.89 -5.71 -1.04
CA SER A 58 30.42 -5.72 -0.99
C SER A 58 29.81 -7.13 -1.07
N TYR A 59 30.58 -8.15 -1.46
CA TYR A 59 30.13 -9.53 -1.49
C TYR A 59 30.41 -10.25 -0.16
N VAL A 60 29.41 -10.96 0.36
CA VAL A 60 29.44 -11.64 1.67
C VAL A 60 30.16 -13.00 1.59
N VAL A 61 31.35 -13.04 0.99
CA VAL A 61 32.15 -14.26 0.83
C VAL A 61 33.44 -14.16 1.66
N LYS A 62 33.83 -15.25 2.34
CA LYS A 62 35.06 -15.31 3.14
C LYS A 62 36.29 -15.13 2.23
N ARG A 63 37.23 -14.24 2.60
CA ARG A 63 38.45 -13.96 1.80
C ARG A 63 39.30 -15.19 1.47
N ARG A 64 39.35 -16.19 2.35
CA ARG A 64 40.07 -17.45 2.12
C ARG A 64 39.50 -18.25 0.94
N THR A 65 38.17 -18.22 0.76
CA THR A 65 37.49 -18.91 -0.33
C THR A 65 37.79 -18.24 -1.67
N ILE A 66 37.79 -16.90 -1.70
CA ILE A 66 38.15 -16.12 -2.90
C ILE A 66 39.61 -16.38 -3.30
N PHE A 67 40.53 -16.38 -2.33
CA PHE A 67 41.93 -16.70 -2.57
C PHE A 67 42.11 -18.11 -3.14
N GLY A 68 41.49 -19.12 -2.53
CA GLY A 68 41.57 -20.50 -3.00
C GLY A 68 41.04 -20.69 -4.42
N PHE A 69 39.97 -19.98 -4.79
CA PHE A 69 39.43 -20.00 -6.14
C PHE A 69 40.44 -19.47 -7.19
N PHE A 70 40.99 -18.27 -6.96
CA PHE A 70 41.95 -17.69 -7.90
C PHE A 70 43.28 -18.44 -7.96
N PHE A 71 43.77 -18.94 -6.83
CA PHE A 71 44.95 -19.81 -6.78
C PHE A 71 44.71 -21.10 -7.57
N GLY A 72 43.55 -21.74 -7.41
CA GLY A 72 43.19 -22.96 -8.13
C GLY A 72 43.17 -22.77 -9.64
N ILE A 73 42.56 -21.68 -10.13
CA ILE A 73 42.54 -21.37 -11.57
C ILE A 73 43.96 -21.14 -12.12
N GLY A 74 44.78 -20.36 -11.39
CA GLY A 74 46.15 -20.08 -11.82
C GLY A 74 47.05 -21.32 -11.85
N PHE A 75 46.94 -22.18 -10.83
CA PHE A 75 47.82 -23.34 -10.63
C PHE A 75 47.46 -24.54 -11.51
N PHE A 76 46.17 -24.88 -11.64
CA PHE A 76 45.75 -26.08 -12.40
C PHE A 76 45.66 -25.84 -13.91
N ILE A 77 45.64 -24.58 -14.35
CA ILE A 77 45.62 -24.21 -15.76
C ILE A 77 46.81 -23.28 -16.04
N PRO A 78 48.03 -23.81 -16.18
CA PRO A 78 49.22 -23.01 -16.42
C PRO A 78 49.07 -22.17 -17.70
N ILE A 79 49.65 -20.97 -17.70
CA ILE A 79 49.59 -19.99 -18.80
C ILE A 79 48.17 -19.45 -19.05
N LEU A 80 47.21 -20.29 -19.45
CA LEU A 80 45.85 -19.88 -19.78
C LEU A 80 45.07 -19.36 -18.58
N GLY A 81 45.23 -19.97 -17.39
CA GLY A 81 44.59 -19.51 -16.16
C GLY A 81 45.06 -18.11 -15.78
N ILE A 82 46.35 -17.83 -15.91
CA ILE A 82 46.95 -16.52 -15.59
C ILE A 82 46.49 -15.45 -16.58
N ILE A 83 46.50 -15.76 -17.88
CA ILE A 83 45.98 -14.86 -18.92
C ILE A 83 44.50 -14.55 -18.67
N GLY A 84 43.69 -15.58 -18.38
CA GLY A 84 42.27 -15.42 -18.09
C GLY A 84 41.99 -14.56 -16.85
N LEU A 85 42.78 -14.73 -15.78
CA LEU A 85 42.67 -13.92 -14.57
C LEU A 85 43.06 -12.46 -14.80
N LEU A 86 44.12 -12.21 -15.58
CA LEU A 86 44.54 -10.84 -15.95
C LEU A 86 43.52 -10.15 -16.87
N MET A 87 42.97 -10.88 -17.85
CA MET A 87 41.89 -10.36 -18.70
C MET A 87 40.62 -10.07 -17.89
N GLY A 88 40.25 -10.96 -16.97
CA GLY A 88 39.14 -10.74 -16.05
C GLY A 88 39.34 -9.51 -15.19
N LEU A 89 40.53 -9.34 -14.59
CA LEU A 89 40.87 -8.14 -13.81
C LEU A 89 40.71 -6.87 -14.65
N PHE A 90 41.22 -6.88 -15.88
CA PHE A 90 41.12 -5.75 -16.80
C PHE A 90 39.64 -5.45 -17.13
N TYR A 91 38.87 -6.46 -17.49
CA TYR A 91 37.44 -6.33 -17.79
C TYR A 91 36.66 -5.72 -16.61
N PHE A 92 36.80 -6.30 -15.41
CA PHE A 92 36.12 -5.80 -14.21
C PHE A 92 36.53 -4.37 -13.86
N ARG A 93 37.79 -4.00 -14.06
CA ARG A 93 38.32 -2.68 -13.69
C ARG A 93 37.86 -1.56 -14.62
N PHE A 94 37.73 -1.85 -15.91
CA PHE A 94 37.44 -0.82 -16.93
C PHE A 94 35.98 -0.81 -17.39
N PHE A 95 35.30 -1.97 -17.38
CA PHE A 95 33.97 -2.11 -17.97
C PHE A 95 32.86 -2.36 -16.96
N LEU A 96 33.17 -2.89 -15.77
CA LEU A 96 32.15 -3.09 -14.74
C LEU A 96 32.01 -1.82 -13.88
N LYS A 97 31.03 -0.97 -14.22
CA LYS A 97 30.58 0.10 -13.32
C LYS A 97 29.84 -0.54 -12.15
N GLU A 98 30.23 -0.20 -10.91
CA GLU A 98 29.40 -0.50 -9.74
C GLU A 98 28.02 0.12 -9.96
N GLY A 99 26.99 -0.74 -10.06
CA GLY A 99 25.61 -0.28 -10.11
C GLY A 99 25.32 0.43 -8.82
N ASN A 100 25.18 1.76 -8.87
CA ASN A 100 24.77 2.56 -7.74
C ASN A 100 23.42 1.99 -7.30
N ARG A 101 23.36 1.31 -6.15
CA ARG A 101 22.07 0.98 -5.54
C ARG A 101 21.42 2.33 -5.30
N THR A 102 20.27 2.57 -5.92
CA THR A 102 19.42 3.70 -5.57
C THR A 102 19.18 3.61 -4.07
N GLU A 103 19.82 4.49 -3.30
CA GLU A 103 19.49 4.65 -1.89
C GLU A 103 18.00 4.95 -1.85
N PHE A 104 17.24 4.04 -1.24
CA PHE A 104 15.87 4.36 -0.88
C PHE A 104 15.97 5.47 0.18
N SER A 105 15.69 6.70 -0.23
CA SER A 105 15.45 7.78 0.72
C SER A 105 14.14 7.47 1.42
N THR A 106 14.18 7.25 2.73
CA THR A 106 12.98 7.27 3.56
C THR A 106 12.46 8.70 3.56
N VAL A 107 11.52 8.97 2.66
CA VAL A 107 10.69 10.17 2.75
C VAL A 107 9.84 10.01 4.02
N SER A 108 9.89 11.00 4.91
CA SER A 108 8.96 11.05 6.04
C SER A 108 7.55 10.96 5.47
N LEU A 109 6.78 9.98 5.94
CA LEU A 109 5.39 9.81 5.55
C LEU A 109 4.71 11.18 5.63
N PRO A 110 4.14 11.73 4.54
CA PRO A 110 3.32 12.91 4.63
C PRO A 110 2.28 12.64 5.73
N PRO A 111 1.91 13.63 6.56
CA PRO A 111 0.83 13.42 7.52
C PRO A 111 -0.34 12.86 6.72
N PHE A 112 -0.76 11.63 7.05
CA PHE A 112 -1.94 11.05 6.43
C PHE A 112 -3.05 12.09 6.61
N MET A 113 -3.63 12.55 5.49
CA MET A 113 -4.91 13.25 5.59
C MET A 113 -5.86 12.24 6.21
N THR A 114 -6.30 12.53 7.43
CA THR A 114 -7.21 11.71 8.23
C THR A 114 -8.59 11.70 7.59
N GLU A 115 -8.72 11.06 6.43
CA GLU A 115 -10.00 10.50 6.02
C GLU A 115 -10.20 9.20 6.80
N GLY A 116 -10.76 9.35 8.01
CA GLY A 116 -11.50 8.27 8.68
C GLY A 116 -10.71 7.37 9.63
N SER A 117 -11.00 7.56 10.92
CA SER A 117 -10.83 6.63 12.05
C SER A 117 -9.44 6.03 12.27
N GLU A 118 -8.75 6.57 13.28
CA GLU A 118 -7.67 5.88 13.97
C GLU A 118 -8.18 4.53 14.48
N THR A 119 -7.81 3.45 13.80
CA THR A 119 -7.91 2.10 14.36
C THR A 119 -7.00 2.02 15.57
N GLY A 120 -7.55 1.68 16.74
CA GLY A 120 -6.77 1.50 17.97
C GLY A 120 -5.59 0.52 17.80
N PRO A 121 -4.58 0.57 18.69
CA PRO A 121 -3.30 -0.10 18.48
C PRO A 121 -3.49 -1.62 18.38
N GLY A 122 -3.06 -2.21 17.26
CA GLY A 122 -2.81 -3.65 17.14
C GLY A 122 -3.83 -4.50 16.38
N MET A 123 -4.89 -3.91 15.79
CA MET A 123 -5.80 -4.68 14.92
C MET A 123 -6.46 -3.79 13.86
N GLY A 124 -6.08 -3.97 12.59
CA GLY A 124 -6.80 -3.34 11.48
C GLY A 124 -8.23 -3.87 11.36
N GLU A 125 -9.12 -3.11 10.74
CA GLU A 125 -10.55 -3.44 10.64
C GLU A 125 -10.78 -4.88 10.17
N GLY A 126 -10.16 -5.31 9.06
CA GLY A 126 -10.30 -6.69 8.56
C GLY A 126 -9.89 -7.77 9.56
N GLY A 127 -8.91 -7.51 10.42
CA GLY A 127 -8.48 -8.43 11.47
C GLY A 127 -9.45 -8.47 12.65
N ALA A 128 -10.07 -7.34 12.99
CA ALA A 128 -11.14 -7.30 13.99
C ALA A 128 -12.38 -8.07 13.51
N TRP A 129 -12.69 -7.93 12.22
CA TRP A 129 -13.83 -8.59 11.59
C TRP A 129 -13.71 -10.11 11.57
N SER A 130 -12.54 -10.65 11.19
CA SER A 130 -12.34 -12.10 11.15
C SER A 130 -12.46 -12.73 12.53
N ARG A 131 -11.87 -12.09 13.55
CA ARG A 131 -11.87 -12.61 14.92
C ARG A 131 -13.21 -12.52 15.61
N LEU A 132 -14.03 -11.52 15.31
CA LEU A 132 -15.36 -11.42 15.93
C LEU A 132 -16.30 -12.53 15.41
N LYS A 133 -16.22 -12.87 14.12
CA LYS A 133 -17.01 -13.94 13.50
C LYS A 133 -16.56 -15.35 13.87
N ALA A 134 -15.29 -15.51 14.23
CA ALA A 134 -14.69 -16.79 14.53
C ALA A 134 -15.04 -17.23 15.96
N SER A 135 -15.79 -18.34 16.09
CA SER A 135 -16.23 -18.89 17.38
C SER A 135 -15.14 -19.64 18.14
N ASP A 136 -14.05 -20.00 17.45
CA ASP A 136 -12.85 -20.66 17.97
C ASP A 136 -11.84 -19.68 18.58
N VAL A 137 -12.06 -18.37 18.44
CA VAL A 137 -11.18 -17.34 19.00
C VAL A 137 -11.50 -17.14 20.50
N PRO A 138 -10.48 -17.02 21.37
CA PRO A 138 -10.69 -16.74 22.79
C PRO A 138 -11.55 -15.49 23.06
N ARG A 139 -12.48 -15.57 24.02
CA ARG A 139 -13.43 -14.49 24.36
C ARG A 139 -12.78 -13.12 24.49
N GLN A 140 -11.65 -13.01 25.20
CA GLN A 140 -10.94 -11.74 25.40
C GLN A 140 -10.49 -11.09 24.09
N LEU A 141 -10.07 -11.88 23.09
CA LEU A 141 -9.67 -11.37 21.78
C LEU A 141 -10.89 -10.93 20.96
N ARG A 142 -12.02 -11.64 21.10
CA ARG A 142 -13.30 -11.26 20.48
C ARG A 142 -13.85 -9.95 21.06
N LEU A 143 -13.78 -9.76 22.37
CA LEU A 143 -14.14 -8.49 23.03
C LEU A 143 -13.25 -7.32 22.57
N LYS A 144 -11.93 -7.53 22.47
CA LYS A 144 -11.01 -6.54 21.90
C LYS A 144 -11.35 -6.20 20.46
N ALA A 145 -11.70 -7.20 19.66
CA ALA A 145 -12.14 -7.01 18.28
C ALA A 145 -13.44 -6.20 18.20
N LEU A 146 -14.42 -6.49 19.07
CA LEU A 146 -15.69 -5.76 19.16
C LEU A 146 -15.47 -4.28 19.50
N LEU A 147 -14.59 -3.99 20.46
CA LEU A 147 -14.23 -2.62 20.80
C LEU A 147 -13.51 -1.89 19.65
N ALA A 148 -12.59 -2.58 18.95
CA ALA A 148 -11.92 -2.02 17.78
C ALA A 148 -12.91 -1.65 16.67
N VAL A 149 -13.91 -2.51 16.42
CA VAL A 149 -15.01 -2.24 15.45
C VAL A 149 -15.88 -1.07 15.91
N SER A 150 -16.14 -0.95 17.21
CA SER A 150 -16.92 0.17 17.74
C SER A 150 -16.23 1.53 17.61
N ALA A 151 -14.90 1.53 17.53
CA ALA A 151 -14.12 2.74 17.34
C ALA A 151 -14.15 3.24 15.88
N SER A 152 -14.31 2.34 14.90
CA SER A 152 -14.33 2.74 13.49
C SER A 152 -15.72 3.16 13.01
N SER A 153 -15.79 4.20 12.18
CA SER A 153 -17.07 4.74 11.68
C SER A 153 -17.52 4.05 10.39
N GLY A 154 -18.84 3.91 10.21
CA GLY A 154 -19.45 3.56 8.93
C GLY A 154 -20.29 2.27 8.92
N GLN A 155 -20.92 2.03 7.76
CA GLN A 155 -21.94 0.99 7.56
C GLN A 155 -21.49 -0.39 8.02
N ASN A 156 -20.29 -0.77 7.60
CA ASN A 156 -19.70 -2.07 7.92
C ASN A 156 -19.62 -2.27 9.44
N ALA A 157 -19.07 -1.30 10.17
CA ALA A 157 -18.91 -1.40 11.62
C ALA A 157 -20.27 -1.52 12.33
N SER A 158 -21.25 -0.72 11.91
CA SER A 158 -22.61 -0.75 12.47
C SER A 158 -23.32 -2.09 12.22
N ARG A 159 -23.19 -2.65 11.01
CA ARG A 159 -23.72 -3.98 10.68
C ARG A 159 -23.06 -5.07 11.50
N LEU A 160 -21.76 -4.97 11.75
CA LEU A 160 -21.04 -5.96 12.54
C LEU A 160 -21.44 -5.91 14.02
N LEU A 161 -21.59 -4.71 14.60
CA LEU A 161 -22.15 -4.54 15.96
C LEU A 161 -23.54 -5.15 16.05
N GLN A 162 -24.40 -4.91 15.06
CA GLN A 162 -25.73 -5.50 15.01
C GLN A 162 -25.68 -7.04 14.95
N LEU A 163 -24.83 -7.62 14.12
CA LEU A 163 -24.67 -9.08 14.05
C LEU A 163 -24.16 -9.67 15.39
N ALA A 164 -23.25 -8.98 16.06
CA ALA A 164 -22.72 -9.40 17.36
C ALA A 164 -23.76 -9.35 18.49
N THR A 165 -24.92 -8.71 18.30
CA THR A 165 -26.05 -8.81 19.26
C THR A 165 -26.70 -10.19 19.28
N GLY A 166 -26.41 -11.03 18.29
CA GLY A 166 -26.84 -12.43 18.24
C GLY A 166 -25.77 -13.42 18.72
N ASP A 167 -24.69 -12.97 19.36
CA ASP A 167 -23.59 -13.85 19.75
C ASP A 167 -24.02 -14.90 20.79
N SER A 168 -23.35 -16.07 20.75
CA SER A 168 -23.56 -17.13 21.74
C SER A 168 -22.98 -16.78 23.11
N ASP A 169 -22.01 -15.88 23.18
CA ASP A 169 -21.44 -15.40 24.44
C ASP A 169 -22.20 -14.18 24.97
N ASP A 170 -22.72 -14.28 26.19
CA ASP A 170 -23.56 -13.25 26.81
C ASP A 170 -22.85 -11.91 26.97
N GLU A 171 -21.56 -11.90 27.31
CA GLU A 171 -20.78 -10.69 27.54
C GLU A 171 -20.58 -9.92 26.23
N ILE A 172 -20.23 -10.64 25.16
CA ILE A 172 -20.09 -10.08 23.81
C ILE A 172 -21.42 -9.52 23.32
N ARG A 173 -22.50 -10.28 23.51
CA ARG A 173 -23.85 -9.89 23.10
C ARG A 173 -24.31 -8.61 23.80
N LEU A 174 -24.20 -8.55 25.12
CA LEU A 174 -24.60 -7.36 25.91
C LEU A 174 -23.75 -6.14 25.55
N LEU A 175 -22.43 -6.31 25.37
CA LEU A 175 -21.57 -5.22 24.97
C LEU A 175 -21.93 -4.72 23.56
N ALA A 176 -22.20 -5.63 22.61
CA ALA A 176 -22.61 -5.27 21.26
C ALA A 176 -23.92 -4.49 21.26
N PHE A 177 -24.93 -4.91 22.04
CA PHE A 177 -26.18 -4.16 22.20
C PHE A 177 -25.93 -2.75 22.72
N ASN A 178 -25.14 -2.59 23.78
CA ASN A 178 -24.84 -1.28 24.36
C ASN A 178 -24.10 -0.37 23.36
N LEU A 179 -23.15 -0.91 22.59
CA LEU A 179 -22.39 -0.15 21.60
C LEU A 179 -23.25 0.27 20.40
N TYR A 180 -24.14 -0.61 19.95
CA TYR A 180 -25.08 -0.33 18.87
C TYR A 180 -26.11 0.73 19.29
N ASP A 181 -26.75 0.55 20.45
CA ASP A 181 -27.72 1.51 21.02
C ASP A 181 -27.09 2.88 21.29
N ARG A 182 -25.85 2.92 21.81
CA ARG A 182 -25.13 4.18 22.00
C ARG A 182 -24.95 4.95 20.69
N ARG A 183 -24.65 4.27 19.59
CA ARG A 183 -24.51 4.90 18.27
C ARG A 183 -25.80 5.52 17.79
N GLU A 184 -26.90 4.77 17.91
CA GLU A 184 -28.22 5.27 17.55
C GLU A 184 -28.58 6.51 18.38
N LYS A 185 -28.39 6.45 19.70
CA LYS A 185 -28.66 7.58 20.60
C LYS A 185 -27.84 8.82 20.26
N VAL A 186 -26.58 8.69 19.88
CA VAL A 186 -25.74 9.83 19.48
C VAL A 186 -26.35 10.55 18.27
N ILE A 187 -26.74 9.80 17.23
CA ILE A 187 -27.31 10.39 16.01
C ILE A 187 -28.72 10.96 16.30
N SER A 188 -29.56 10.23 17.02
CA SER A 188 -30.91 10.66 17.39
C SER A 188 -30.92 11.92 18.27
N ASN A 189 -29.97 12.03 19.20
CA ASN A 189 -29.80 13.24 20.02
C ASN A 189 -29.34 14.43 19.18
N SER A 190 -28.38 14.22 18.25
CA SER A 190 -27.93 15.26 17.31
C SER A 190 -29.09 15.79 16.46
N ILE A 191 -29.92 14.90 15.90
CA ILE A 191 -31.11 15.26 15.14
C ILE A 191 -32.08 16.08 16.01
N SER A 192 -32.39 15.59 17.21
CA SER A 192 -33.36 16.25 18.11
C SER A 192 -32.90 17.65 18.52
N GLN A 193 -31.63 17.82 18.89
CA GLN A 193 -31.05 19.11 19.25
C GLN A 193 -31.01 20.08 18.06
N THR A 194 -30.64 19.59 16.88
CA THR A 194 -30.57 20.41 15.66
C THR A 194 -31.96 20.85 15.22
N LEU A 195 -32.98 19.98 15.32
CA LEU A 195 -34.37 20.34 15.07
C LEU A 195 -34.85 21.45 16.01
N GLN A 196 -34.53 21.36 17.31
CA GLN A 196 -34.88 22.41 18.27
C GLN A 196 -34.20 23.74 17.90
N ALA A 197 -32.90 23.71 17.61
CA ALA A 197 -32.15 24.90 17.20
C ALA A 197 -32.68 25.51 15.90
N LEU A 198 -33.17 24.68 14.96
CA LEU A 198 -33.74 25.15 13.70
C LEU A 198 -35.07 25.89 13.91
N ARG A 199 -35.90 25.44 14.86
CA ARG A 199 -37.17 26.13 15.21
C ARG A 199 -36.93 27.53 15.75
N GLU A 200 -35.85 27.72 16.50
CA GLU A 200 -35.48 29.00 17.11
C GLU A 200 -34.68 29.92 16.16
N ALA A 201 -34.16 29.37 15.05
CA ALA A 201 -33.30 30.10 14.14
C ALA A 201 -34.10 31.06 13.22
N VAL A 202 -33.85 32.36 13.39
CA VAL A 202 -34.39 33.42 12.53
C VAL A 202 -33.45 33.74 11.36
N ASN A 203 -32.13 33.70 11.58
CA ASN A 203 -31.13 34.04 10.57
C ASN A 203 -31.08 32.99 9.44
N PRO A 204 -31.26 33.37 8.16
CA PRO A 204 -31.20 32.47 7.01
C PRO A 204 -29.91 31.64 6.91
N LEU A 205 -28.75 32.23 7.21
CA LEU A 205 -27.45 31.52 7.18
C LEU A 205 -27.37 30.46 8.29
N LYS A 206 -27.87 30.78 9.49
CA LYS A 206 -27.93 29.82 10.59
C LYS A 206 -28.89 28.67 10.27
N ARG A 207 -30.04 28.98 9.66
CA ARG A 207 -31.00 27.96 9.19
C ARG A 207 -30.36 27.07 8.12
N ARG A 208 -29.63 27.64 7.17
CA ARG A 208 -28.87 26.89 6.15
C ARG A 208 -27.95 25.86 6.79
N ASP A 209 -27.14 26.29 7.75
CA ASP A 209 -26.16 25.42 8.40
C ASP A 209 -26.83 24.31 9.22
N LEU A 210 -27.94 24.62 9.90
CA LEU A 210 -28.73 23.63 10.64
C LEU A 210 -29.42 22.63 9.71
N CYS A 211 -29.99 23.08 8.58
CA CYS A 211 -30.54 22.19 7.56
C CYS A 211 -29.45 21.29 6.96
N ARG A 212 -28.24 21.82 6.74
CA ARG A 212 -27.09 21.03 6.29
C ARG A 212 -26.76 19.94 7.31
N VAL A 213 -26.67 20.27 8.59
CA VAL A 213 -26.42 19.27 9.66
C VAL A 213 -27.50 18.20 9.67
N LEU A 214 -28.79 18.58 9.62
CA LEU A 214 -29.91 17.63 9.57
C LEU A 214 -29.83 16.71 8.36
N ALA A 215 -29.52 17.24 7.18
CA ALA A 215 -29.39 16.44 5.96
C ALA A 215 -28.36 15.31 6.15
N PHE A 216 -27.17 15.64 6.66
CA PHE A 216 -26.14 14.64 6.92
C PHE A 216 -26.50 13.70 8.07
N SER A 217 -27.05 14.19 9.18
CA SER A 217 -27.43 13.33 10.31
C SER A 217 -28.53 12.33 9.95
N TYR A 218 -29.54 12.73 9.17
CA TYR A 218 -30.54 11.79 8.68
C TYR A 218 -29.95 10.77 7.70
N TRP A 219 -28.99 11.17 6.87
CA TRP A 219 -28.26 10.23 6.04
C TRP A 219 -27.42 9.25 6.86
N GLU A 220 -26.81 9.68 7.96
CA GLU A 220 -26.02 8.80 8.83
C GLU A 220 -26.85 7.67 9.42
N VAL A 221 -28.13 7.90 9.73
CA VAL A 221 -29.05 6.83 10.17
C VAL A 221 -29.15 5.74 9.11
N VAL A 222 -29.36 6.13 7.85
CA VAL A 222 -29.48 5.22 6.70
C VAL A 222 -28.15 4.55 6.38
N TYR A 223 -27.06 5.32 6.37
CA TYR A 223 -25.73 4.84 6.06
C TYR A 223 -25.22 3.83 7.09
N ASN A 224 -25.63 3.93 8.35
CA ASN A 224 -25.25 3.00 9.41
C ASN A 224 -26.23 1.83 9.59
N ASP A 225 -27.19 1.63 8.68
CA ASP A 225 -28.23 0.58 8.77
C ASP A 225 -28.98 0.59 10.13
N LEU A 226 -29.20 1.78 10.69
CA LEU A 226 -29.94 1.96 11.97
C LEU A 226 -31.45 1.96 11.77
N ALA A 227 -31.90 2.16 10.54
CA ALA A 227 -33.30 2.09 10.16
C ALA A 227 -33.50 1.06 9.03
N ARG A 228 -34.62 0.33 9.07
CA ARG A 228 -34.98 -0.68 8.07
C ARG A 228 -36.28 -0.32 7.38
N ASP A 229 -36.45 -0.83 6.15
CA ASP A 229 -37.68 -0.80 5.38
C ASP A 229 -38.31 0.61 5.31
N GLU A 230 -39.56 0.75 5.73
CA GLU A 230 -40.31 2.02 5.67
C GLU A 230 -39.64 3.16 6.44
N LEU A 231 -38.98 2.84 7.57
CA LEU A 231 -38.29 3.83 8.37
C LEU A 231 -37.05 4.37 7.64
N ALA A 232 -36.34 3.52 6.90
CA ALA A 232 -35.22 3.96 6.06
C ALA A 232 -35.72 4.90 4.94
N VAL A 233 -36.86 4.60 4.32
CA VAL A 233 -37.48 5.47 3.30
C VAL A 233 -37.84 6.83 3.90
N PHE A 234 -38.38 6.87 5.11
CA PHE A 234 -38.65 8.11 5.83
C PHE A 234 -37.38 8.95 6.03
N PHE A 235 -36.30 8.34 6.51
CA PHE A 235 -35.04 9.05 6.75
C PHE A 235 -34.36 9.54 5.48
N VAL A 236 -34.41 8.78 4.38
CA VAL A 236 -33.94 9.25 3.06
C VAL A 236 -34.73 10.48 2.63
N ARG A 237 -36.05 10.47 2.80
CA ARG A 237 -36.91 11.60 2.43
C ARG A 237 -36.60 12.85 3.27
N GLN A 238 -36.45 12.71 4.58
CA GLN A 238 -36.09 13.81 5.47
C GLN A 238 -34.71 14.38 5.14
N SER A 239 -33.71 13.50 4.93
CA SER A 239 -32.36 13.91 4.54
C SER A 239 -32.38 14.75 3.25
N LEU A 240 -33.13 14.31 2.24
CA LEU A 240 -33.26 15.01 0.98
C LEU A 240 -33.98 16.37 1.12
N GLU A 241 -35.02 16.43 1.94
CA GLU A 241 -35.76 17.66 2.20
C GLU A 241 -34.87 18.73 2.83
N TYR A 242 -34.12 18.39 3.88
CA TYR A 242 -33.20 19.33 4.52
C TYR A 242 -32.00 19.68 3.62
N ALA A 243 -31.54 18.74 2.78
CA ALA A 243 -30.50 19.03 1.80
C ALA A 243 -30.97 20.10 0.79
N ARG A 244 -32.19 19.97 0.26
CA ARG A 244 -32.77 20.98 -0.64
C ARG A 244 -32.88 22.34 0.02
N GLN A 245 -33.43 22.41 1.22
CA GLN A 245 -33.54 23.68 1.96
C GLN A 245 -32.18 24.33 2.21
N ALA A 246 -31.15 23.54 2.54
CA ALA A 246 -29.80 24.06 2.74
C ALA A 246 -29.18 24.58 1.43
N VAL A 247 -29.39 23.88 0.30
CA VAL A 247 -28.92 24.32 -1.03
C VAL A 247 -29.64 25.60 -1.47
N GLU A 248 -30.96 25.69 -1.28
CA GLU A 248 -31.77 26.87 -1.59
C GLU A 248 -31.33 28.10 -0.78
N LEU A 249 -31.16 27.94 0.54
CA LEU A 249 -30.69 29.02 1.42
C LEU A 249 -29.21 29.40 1.18
N GLY A 250 -28.42 28.48 0.62
CA GLY A 250 -27.01 28.65 0.34
C GLY A 250 -26.68 29.11 -1.08
N GLY A 251 -27.68 29.29 -1.95
CA GLY A 251 -27.48 29.70 -3.34
C GLY A 251 -26.82 28.64 -4.22
N GLY A 252 -27.01 27.34 -3.94
CA GLY A 252 -26.56 26.27 -4.83
C GLY A 252 -25.14 25.74 -4.61
N SER A 253 -24.33 26.38 -3.77
CA SER A 253 -22.87 26.24 -3.83
C SER A 253 -22.22 25.19 -2.90
N ASP A 254 -22.96 24.33 -2.20
CA ASP A 254 -22.36 23.31 -1.32
C ASP A 254 -22.11 21.99 -2.07
N PRO A 255 -20.85 21.69 -2.46
CA PRO A 255 -20.58 20.54 -3.31
C PRO A 255 -20.77 19.21 -2.55
N ALA A 256 -20.60 19.22 -1.21
CA ALA A 256 -20.81 18.04 -0.39
C ALA A 256 -22.29 17.69 -0.26
N LEU A 257 -23.17 18.70 -0.15
CA LEU A 257 -24.62 18.50 -0.16
C LEU A 257 -25.10 17.99 -1.53
N LEU A 258 -24.54 18.49 -2.63
CA LEU A 258 -24.88 18.01 -3.97
C LEU A 258 -24.50 16.52 -4.16
N VAL A 259 -23.33 16.10 -3.66
CA VAL A 259 -22.97 14.67 -3.62
C VAL A 259 -23.92 13.86 -2.75
N LEU A 260 -24.30 14.38 -1.58
CA LEU A 260 -25.28 13.72 -0.71
C LEU A 260 -26.63 13.54 -1.42
N MET A 261 -27.14 14.59 -2.08
CA MET A 261 -28.38 14.54 -2.85
C MET A 261 -28.29 13.50 -3.97
N GLY A 262 -27.18 13.43 -4.70
CA GLY A 262 -26.95 12.39 -5.71
C GLY A 262 -27.08 10.97 -5.15
N ARG A 263 -26.50 10.73 -3.96
CA ARG A 263 -26.59 9.43 -3.26
C ARG A 263 -28.01 9.11 -2.79
N LEU A 264 -28.74 10.12 -2.31
CA LEU A 264 -30.13 9.98 -1.86
C LEU A 264 -31.06 9.66 -3.04
N TYR A 265 -30.89 10.36 -4.17
CA TYR A 265 -31.65 10.09 -5.40
C TYR A 265 -31.36 8.70 -5.97
N LEU A 266 -30.09 8.26 -5.98
CA LEU A 266 -29.73 6.87 -6.32
C LEU A 266 -30.44 5.85 -5.43
N LYS A 267 -30.52 6.13 -4.11
CA LYS A 267 -31.25 5.29 -3.14
C LYS A 267 -32.76 5.25 -3.43
N GLN A 268 -33.34 6.34 -3.92
CA GLN A 268 -34.74 6.40 -4.34
C GLN A 268 -34.98 5.79 -5.74
N GLY A 269 -33.91 5.50 -6.50
CA GLY A 269 -34.01 5.04 -7.89
C GLY A 269 -34.20 6.16 -8.91
N ASP A 270 -34.11 7.43 -8.51
CA ASP A 270 -34.21 8.60 -9.39
C ASP A 270 -32.83 8.88 -10.03
N VAL A 271 -32.54 8.13 -11.10
CA VAL A 271 -31.24 8.16 -11.80
C VAL A 271 -30.97 9.53 -12.42
N GLU A 272 -31.99 10.21 -12.92
CA GLU A 272 -31.83 11.49 -13.62
C GLU A 272 -31.45 12.61 -12.66
N ARG A 273 -32.20 12.79 -11.57
CA ARG A 273 -31.85 13.79 -10.55
C ARG A 273 -30.54 13.48 -9.85
N ALA A 274 -30.22 12.20 -9.69
CA ALA A 274 -28.91 11.80 -9.16
C ALA A 274 -27.77 12.24 -10.08
N GLY A 275 -27.90 12.01 -11.38
CA GLY A 275 -26.91 12.42 -12.37
C GLY A 275 -26.73 13.93 -12.45
N GLU A 276 -27.83 14.69 -12.40
CA GLU A 276 -27.79 16.15 -12.35
C GLU A 276 -27.04 16.65 -11.10
N ALA A 277 -27.42 16.17 -9.90
CA ALA A 277 -26.79 16.58 -8.65
C ALA A 277 -25.27 16.29 -8.62
N ILE A 278 -24.84 15.12 -9.10
CA ILE A 278 -23.41 14.77 -9.15
C ILE A 278 -22.66 15.63 -10.18
N ARG A 279 -23.27 15.94 -11.33
CA ARG A 279 -22.66 16.84 -12.34
C ARG A 279 -22.49 18.25 -11.79
N THR A 280 -23.54 18.80 -11.17
CA THR A 280 -23.46 20.11 -10.52
C THR A 280 -22.42 20.10 -9.39
N ALA A 281 -22.28 19.00 -8.65
CA ALA A 281 -21.22 18.89 -7.63
C ALA A 281 -19.81 18.98 -8.24
N LEU A 282 -19.57 18.35 -9.39
CA LEU A 282 -18.31 18.44 -10.12
C LEU A 282 -18.04 19.88 -10.60
N GLU A 283 -19.04 20.57 -11.12
CA GLU A 283 -18.95 21.98 -11.53
C GLU A 283 -18.58 22.89 -10.36
N HIS A 284 -19.03 22.55 -9.14
CA HIS A 284 -18.68 23.26 -7.90
C HIS A 284 -17.38 22.76 -7.24
N GLY A 285 -16.56 21.97 -7.94
CA GLY A 285 -15.19 21.64 -7.52
C GLY A 285 -15.03 20.38 -6.67
N VAL A 286 -16.01 19.47 -6.62
CA VAL A 286 -15.78 18.14 -6.03
C VAL A 286 -14.68 17.41 -6.81
N HIS A 287 -13.70 16.87 -6.09
CA HIS A 287 -12.68 16.02 -6.71
C HIS A 287 -13.32 14.78 -7.33
N ARG A 288 -13.02 14.54 -8.61
CA ARG A 288 -13.65 13.48 -9.42
C ARG A 288 -13.60 12.11 -8.74
N ASP A 289 -12.47 11.75 -8.13
CA ASP A 289 -12.25 10.48 -7.43
C ASP A 289 -13.28 10.16 -6.34
N ARG A 290 -13.93 11.18 -5.75
CA ARG A 290 -14.97 10.99 -4.73
C ARG A 290 -16.32 10.59 -5.32
N VAL A 291 -16.56 10.89 -6.60
CA VAL A 291 -17.85 10.66 -7.27
C VAL A 291 -17.80 9.59 -8.35
N ILE A 292 -16.62 9.14 -8.79
CA ILE A 292 -16.47 8.04 -9.76
C ILE A 292 -17.32 6.81 -9.39
N PRO A 293 -17.34 6.33 -8.13
CA PRO A 293 -18.22 5.21 -7.75
C PRO A 293 -19.70 5.44 -8.10
N TYR A 294 -20.20 6.66 -7.88
CA TYR A 294 -21.59 7.02 -8.14
C TYR A 294 -21.85 7.24 -9.63
N LEU A 295 -20.89 7.81 -10.37
CA LEU A 295 -20.95 7.93 -11.83
C LEU A 295 -21.00 6.54 -12.50
N ALA A 296 -20.18 5.60 -12.02
CA ALA A 296 -20.22 4.22 -12.47
C ALA A 296 -21.55 3.54 -12.12
N GLU A 297 -22.14 3.80 -10.95
CA GLU A 297 -23.48 3.30 -10.59
C GLU A 297 -24.57 3.90 -11.50
N LEU A 298 -24.49 5.19 -11.83
CA LEU A 298 -25.43 5.84 -12.76
C LEU A 298 -25.36 5.20 -14.16
N ALA A 299 -24.15 5.01 -14.69
CA ALA A 299 -23.92 4.34 -15.97
C ALA A 299 -24.45 2.89 -15.94
N TYR A 300 -24.19 2.15 -14.86
CA TYR A 300 -24.73 0.81 -14.66
C TYR A 300 -26.27 0.78 -14.72
N ARG A 301 -26.94 1.70 -14.00
CA ARG A 301 -28.41 1.78 -13.97
C ARG A 301 -29.01 2.16 -15.33
N ARG A 302 -28.29 2.94 -16.13
CA ARG A 302 -28.64 3.26 -17.53
C ARG A 302 -28.32 2.13 -18.50
N ARG A 303 -27.66 1.05 -18.04
CA ARG A 303 -27.12 -0.05 -18.87
C ARG A 303 -26.05 0.42 -19.87
N ASP A 304 -25.40 1.55 -19.59
CA ASP A 304 -24.25 2.02 -20.36
C ASP A 304 -22.96 1.46 -19.75
N PHE A 305 -22.59 0.27 -20.22
CA PHE A 305 -21.42 -0.43 -19.70
C PHE A 305 -20.10 0.09 -20.29
N GLU A 306 -20.15 0.83 -21.40
CA GLU A 306 -18.96 1.48 -21.96
C GLU A 306 -18.57 2.66 -21.09
N GLU A 307 -19.53 3.52 -20.74
CA GLU A 307 -19.31 4.66 -19.85
C GLU A 307 -18.84 4.20 -18.46
N LEU A 308 -19.46 3.13 -17.93
CA LEU A 308 -19.04 2.51 -16.66
C LEU A 308 -17.56 2.11 -16.67
N LYS A 309 -17.08 1.45 -17.73
CA LYS A 309 -15.68 1.04 -17.86
C LYS A 309 -14.75 2.25 -17.98
N GLN A 310 -15.15 3.29 -18.71
CA GLN A 310 -14.38 4.54 -18.79
C GLN A 310 -14.20 5.18 -17.42
N TYR A 311 -15.25 5.18 -16.58
CA TYR A 311 -15.14 5.68 -15.20
C TYR A 311 -14.12 4.88 -14.37
N PHE A 312 -14.13 3.55 -14.45
CA PHE A 312 -13.15 2.73 -13.74
C PHE A 312 -11.72 2.87 -14.28
N GLN A 313 -11.55 3.06 -15.60
CA GLN A 313 -10.25 3.35 -16.19
C GLN A 313 -9.67 4.68 -15.72
N SER A 314 -10.53 5.67 -15.45
CA SER A 314 -10.11 7.00 -15.03
C SER A 314 -9.50 7.05 -13.61
N ASP A 315 -9.82 6.09 -12.74
CA ASP A 315 -9.19 5.92 -11.42
C ASP A 315 -8.80 4.46 -11.17
N PRO A 316 -7.60 4.04 -11.62
CA PRO A 316 -7.10 2.68 -11.43
C PRO A 316 -6.92 2.29 -9.96
N LEU A 317 -6.85 3.23 -9.02
CA LEU A 317 -6.66 2.94 -7.60
C LEU A 317 -7.92 2.39 -6.95
N LEU A 318 -9.10 2.59 -7.55
CA LEU A 318 -10.37 2.04 -7.04
C LEU A 318 -10.33 0.52 -6.86
N ARG A 319 -9.54 -0.21 -7.67
CA ARG A 319 -9.37 -1.66 -7.55
C ARG A 319 -8.82 -2.12 -6.19
N HIS A 320 -8.20 -1.22 -5.43
CA HIS A 320 -7.65 -1.48 -4.10
C HIS A 320 -8.52 -0.93 -2.97
N LYS A 321 -9.60 -0.18 -3.27
CA LYS A 321 -10.49 0.36 -2.24
C LYS A 321 -11.43 -0.73 -1.71
N PRO A 322 -11.57 -0.88 -0.38
CA PRO A 322 -12.56 -1.79 0.20
C PRO A 322 -13.98 -1.49 -0.31
N GLY A 323 -14.78 -2.55 -0.51
CA GLY A 323 -16.15 -2.43 -1.03
C GLY A 323 -16.21 -2.40 -2.57
N ILE A 324 -15.62 -1.38 -3.21
CA ILE A 324 -15.73 -1.21 -4.67
C ILE A 324 -14.65 -1.96 -5.48
N GLY A 325 -13.51 -2.28 -4.87
CA GLY A 325 -12.40 -2.95 -5.55
C GLY A 325 -12.76 -4.24 -6.28
N PRO A 326 -13.51 -5.18 -5.67
CA PRO A 326 -13.97 -6.39 -6.36
C PRO A 326 -14.87 -6.11 -7.57
N VAL A 327 -15.70 -5.06 -7.51
CA VAL A 327 -16.57 -4.64 -8.62
C VAL A 327 -15.71 -4.13 -9.77
N VAL A 328 -14.72 -3.28 -9.48
CA VAL A 328 -13.79 -2.76 -10.48
C VAL A 328 -13.02 -3.89 -11.16
N GLN A 329 -12.50 -4.85 -10.40
CA GLN A 329 -11.79 -6.01 -10.93
C GLN A 329 -12.68 -6.83 -11.88
N PHE A 330 -13.91 -7.14 -11.47
CA PHE A 330 -14.86 -7.87 -12.30
C PHE A 330 -15.10 -7.20 -13.67
N TRP A 331 -15.26 -5.88 -13.70
CA TRP A 331 -15.55 -5.14 -14.94
C TRP A 331 -14.31 -4.85 -15.79
N MET A 332 -13.12 -4.85 -15.19
CA MET A 332 -11.86 -4.46 -15.84
C MET A 332 -10.97 -5.64 -16.27
N GLY A 333 -11.22 -6.86 -15.77
CA GLY A 333 -10.42 -8.06 -16.07
C GLY A 333 -9.39 -8.33 -15.00
#